data_AF-A0A1T4MV22-F1
#
_entry.id   AF-A0A1T4MV22-F1
#
_cell.length_a   1.000
_cell.length_b   1.000
_cell.length_c   1.000
_cell.angle_alpha   90.00
_cell.angle_beta   90.00
_cell.angle_gamma   90.00
#
_symmetry.space_group_name_H-M   'P 1'
#
loop_
_entity.id
_entity.type
_entity.pdbx_description
1 polymer ?
#
loop_
_entity_poly.entity_id
_entity_poly.type
_entity_poly.pdbx_seq_one_letter_code
_entity_poly.pdbx_strand_id
1 'polypeptide(L)'
;MGLLADKEGTTPEQKQYLGLPGAWALAFGCSVGWGSFVMPGTTFLPIAGPIGTAVGLSLGGFVMLLLAVNYHYLMNKYPDGGGTYTYTQKAFGYDQGFLSAWFLILTYIAIIWANATALPLIARTLFGNAFRFGYLYEIAGYSSIENVNVGWERT
;
A
#
# COMPACT_ATOMS: atom_id res chain seq x y z
N MET A 1 -1.34 -48.88 -33.94
CA MET A 1 -2.58 -48.31 -33.37
C MET A 1 -2.31 -48.10 -31.88
N GLY A 2 -1.64 -47.04 -31.44
CA GLY A 2 -1.71 -45.65 -31.88
C GLY A 2 -2.47 -44.89 -30.81
N LEU A 3 -1.80 -44.52 -29.73
CA LEU A 3 -2.18 -43.45 -28.81
C LEU A 3 -0.91 -43.06 -28.03
N LEU A 4 -0.10 -42.23 -28.68
CA LEU A 4 0.77 -41.31 -27.97
C LEU A 4 -0.18 -40.42 -27.15
N ALA A 5 -0.24 -40.66 -25.84
CA ALA A 5 -0.72 -39.65 -24.91
C ALA A 5 0.34 -38.55 -24.90
N ASP A 6 0.21 -37.69 -25.90
CA ASP A 6 0.37 -36.26 -25.84
C ASP A 6 1.18 -35.77 -24.63
N LYS A 7 2.50 -35.67 -24.82
CA LYS A 7 3.32 -34.76 -24.04
C LYS A 7 3.11 -33.35 -24.59
N GLU A 8 1.91 -32.80 -24.46
CA GLU A 8 1.68 -31.37 -24.60
C GLU A 8 1.66 -30.72 -23.22
N GLY A 9 2.53 -29.74 -23.07
CA GLY A 9 2.76 -29.02 -21.82
C GLY A 9 4.21 -28.61 -21.69
N THR A 10 4.82 -28.09 -22.77
CA THR A 10 6.00 -27.24 -22.65
C THR A 10 5.63 -26.10 -21.71
N THR A 11 6.14 -26.12 -20.47
CA THR A 11 6.02 -24.97 -19.57
C THR A 11 6.51 -23.76 -20.36
N PRO A 12 5.69 -22.72 -20.59
CA PRO A 12 6.11 -21.58 -21.36
C PRO A 12 7.37 -21.04 -20.70
N GLU A 13 8.48 -21.03 -21.46
CA GLU A 13 9.76 -20.49 -21.02
C GLU A 13 9.50 -19.08 -20.49
N GLN A 14 9.56 -18.90 -19.16
CA GLN A 14 9.34 -17.60 -18.53
C GLN A 14 10.50 -16.70 -18.93
N LYS A 15 10.32 -15.98 -20.04
CA LYS A 15 11.28 -14.98 -20.49
C LYS A 15 11.43 -13.94 -19.39
N GLN A 16 12.64 -13.77 -18.90
CA GLN A 16 12.92 -12.86 -17.82
C GLN A 16 12.86 -11.41 -18.34
N TYR A 17 11.70 -10.76 -18.17
CA TYR A 17 11.48 -9.39 -18.64
C TYR A 17 12.04 -8.31 -17.71
N LEU A 18 12.37 -8.66 -16.46
CA LEU A 18 12.88 -7.76 -15.44
C LEU A 18 14.29 -8.17 -15.02
N GLY A 19 15.26 -7.27 -15.24
CA GLY A 19 16.58 -7.37 -14.63
C GLY A 19 16.53 -7.02 -13.13
N LEU A 20 17.59 -7.34 -12.39
CA LEU A 20 17.71 -7.06 -10.95
C LEU A 20 17.40 -5.59 -10.58
N PRO A 21 17.87 -4.57 -11.33
CA PRO A 21 17.54 -3.17 -11.03
C PRO A 21 16.04 -2.87 -11.21
N GLY A 22 15.41 -3.45 -12.22
CA GLY A 22 13.98 -3.28 -12.49
C GLY A 22 13.12 -3.93 -11.40
N ALA A 23 13.52 -5.10 -10.91
CA ALA A 23 12.86 -5.77 -9.79
C ALA A 23 12.95 -4.94 -8.49
N TRP A 24 14.11 -4.34 -8.21
CA TRP A 24 14.28 -3.43 -7.07
C TRP A 24 13.44 -2.16 -7.21
N ALA A 25 13.43 -1.54 -8.38
CA ALA A 25 12.62 -0.36 -8.64
C ALA A 25 11.11 -0.65 -8.47
N LEU A 26 10.65 -1.80 -8.96
CA LEU A 26 9.26 -2.25 -8.80
C LEU A 26 8.94 -2.49 -7.32
N ALA A 27 9.77 -3.23 -6.59
CA ALA A 27 9.56 -3.53 -5.18
C ALA A 27 9.52 -2.25 -4.33
N PHE A 28 10.44 -1.31 -4.59
CA PHE A 28 10.47 -0.02 -3.91
C PHE A 28 9.21 0.82 -4.22
N GLY A 29 8.82 0.90 -5.49
CA GLY A 29 7.63 1.63 -5.92
C GLY A 29 6.33 1.06 -5.35
N CYS A 30 6.22 -0.26 -5.20
CA CYS A 30 5.06 -0.90 -4.58
C CYS A 30 5.02 -0.75 -3.05
N SER A 31 6.18 -0.56 -2.41
CA SER A 31 6.27 -0.46 -0.94
C SER A 31 5.98 0.95 -0.43
N VAL A 32 6.38 1.98 -1.18
CA VAL A 32 6.15 3.39 -0.82
C VAL A 32 4.75 3.81 -1.25
N GLY A 33 3.91 4.20 -0.29
CA GLY A 33 2.53 4.62 -0.55
C GLY A 33 1.95 5.50 0.56
N TRP A 34 0.62 5.66 0.55
CA TRP A 34 -0.14 6.48 1.51
C TRP A 34 0.34 6.34 2.96
N GLY A 35 0.53 5.10 3.42
CA GLY A 35 0.89 4.81 4.81
C GLY A 35 2.23 5.39 5.25
N SER A 36 3.20 5.56 4.35
CA SER A 36 4.52 6.12 4.67
C SER A 36 4.46 7.62 4.94
N PHE A 37 3.53 8.35 4.33
CA PHE A 37 3.43 9.81 4.44
C PHE A 37 2.45 10.27 5.50
N VAL A 38 1.37 9.53 5.73
CA VAL A 38 0.28 9.97 6.61
C VAL A 38 0.46 9.50 8.04
N MET A 39 0.69 8.21 8.24
CA MET A 39 0.67 7.62 9.58
C MET A 39 1.74 8.16 10.54
N PRO A 40 3.00 8.43 10.12
CA PRO A 40 4.00 8.99 11.01
C PRO A 40 3.59 10.33 11.62
N GLY A 41 3.00 11.23 10.82
CA GLY A 41 2.63 12.57 11.25
C GLY A 41 1.28 12.65 11.96
N THR A 42 0.28 11.87 11.54
CA THR A 42 -1.10 12.01 12.06
C THR A 42 -1.41 11.08 13.23
N THR A 43 -0.78 9.92 13.30
CA THR A 43 -1.21 8.84 14.20
C THR A 43 -0.10 8.44 15.17
N PHE A 44 1.11 8.18 14.68
CA PHE A 44 2.16 7.65 15.56
C PHE A 44 2.75 8.71 16.49
N LEU A 45 3.14 9.87 15.95
CA LEU A 45 3.76 10.93 16.74
C LEU A 45 2.84 11.54 17.81
N PRO A 46 1.56 11.88 17.52
CA PRO A 46 0.69 12.50 18.52
C PRO A 46 0.16 11.53 19.59
N ILE A 47 0.06 10.23 19.29
CA ILE A 47 -0.49 9.23 20.23
C ILE A 47 0.61 8.60 21.08
N ALA A 48 1.73 8.19 20.46
CA ALA A 48 2.78 7.40 21.12
C ALA A 48 4.06 8.19 21.44
N GLY A 49 4.21 9.41 20.91
CA GLY A 49 5.45 10.18 20.98
C GLY A 49 6.59 9.61 20.12
N PRO A 50 7.75 10.27 20.05
CA PRO A 50 8.85 9.88 19.15
C PRO A 50 9.40 8.48 19.45
N ILE A 51 9.58 8.15 20.73
CA ILE A 51 10.15 6.85 21.16
C ILE A 51 9.14 5.72 20.90
N GLY A 52 7.86 5.92 21.23
CA GLY A 52 6.82 4.92 20.98
C GLY A 52 6.62 4.65 19.49
N THR A 53 6.68 5.71 18.66
CA THR A 53 6.66 5.59 17.20
C THR A 53 7.82 4.77 16.67
N ALA A 54 9.05 5.06 17.13
CA ALA A 54 10.24 4.34 16.69
C ALA A 54 10.15 2.84 17.02
N VAL A 55 9.76 2.48 18.25
CA VAL A 55 9.59 1.09 18.67
C VAL A 55 8.48 0.40 17.86
N GLY A 56 7.35 1.07 17.65
CA GLY A 56 6.24 0.53 16.86
C GLY A 56 6.61 0.26 15.40
N LEU A 57 7.31 1.19 14.75
CA LEU A 57 7.82 1.02 13.39
C LEU A 57 8.88 -0.08 13.30
N SER A 58 9.81 -0.16 14.26
CA SER A 58 10.81 -1.22 14.30
C SER A 58 10.17 -2.59 14.47
N LEU A 59 9.19 -2.73 15.36
CA LEU A 59 8.46 -3.99 15.57
C LEU A 59 7.65 -4.38 14.32
N GLY A 60 6.95 -3.43 13.70
CA GLY A 60 6.23 -3.64 12.45
C GLY A 60 7.18 -4.08 11.32
N GLY A 61 8.34 -3.44 11.18
CA GLY A 61 9.38 -3.82 10.23
C GLY A 61 9.92 -5.23 10.48
N PHE A 62 10.11 -5.62 11.74
CA PHE A 62 10.54 -6.98 12.09
C PHE A 62 9.51 -8.04 11.67
N VAL A 63 8.21 -7.80 11.90
CA VAL A 63 7.14 -8.70 11.43
C VAL A 63 7.12 -8.80 9.91
N MET A 64 7.31 -7.69 9.19
CA MET A 64 7.40 -7.70 7.73
C MET A 64 8.60 -8.48 7.20
N LEU A 65 9.75 -8.45 7.89
CA LEU A 65 10.90 -9.29 7.53
C LEU A 65 10.60 -10.78 7.66
N LEU A 66 9.91 -11.18 8.73
CA LEU A 66 9.48 -12.57 8.89
C LEU A 66 8.54 -13.00 7.76
N LEU A 67 7.58 -12.15 7.38
CA LEU A 67 6.72 -12.41 6.23
C LEU A 67 7.52 -12.53 4.92
N ALA A 68 8.50 -11.64 4.69
CA ALA A 68 9.34 -11.68 3.50
C ALA A 68 10.13 -13.00 3.38
N VAL A 69 10.72 -13.50 4.47
CA VAL A 69 11.43 -14.79 4.49
C VAL A 69 10.49 -15.95 4.17
N ASN A 70 9.28 -15.96 4.74
CA ASN A 70 8.29 -16.97 4.43
C ASN A 70 7.89 -16.93 2.94
N TYR A 71 7.58 -15.75 2.40
CA TYR A 71 7.25 -15.61 0.98
C TYR A 71 8.40 -15.99 0.06
N HIS A 72 9.64 -15.67 0.43
CA HIS A 72 10.83 -16.08 -0.32
C HIS A 72 10.94 -17.61 -0.41
N TYR A 73 10.70 -18.32 0.71
CA TYR A 73 10.69 -19.78 0.72
C TYR A 73 9.60 -20.35 -0.21
N LEU A 74 8.38 -19.80 -0.19
CA LEU A 74 7.29 -20.26 -1.06
C LEU A 74 7.57 -19.97 -2.54
N MET A 75 8.17 -18.83 -2.85
CA MET A 75 8.56 -18.45 -4.22
C MET A 75 9.64 -19.39 -4.79
N ASN A 76 10.60 -19.83 -3.96
CA ASN A 76 11.58 -20.83 -4.36
C ASN A 76 10.98 -22.24 -4.53
N LYS A 77 9.98 -22.59 -3.70
CA LYS A 77 9.31 -23.90 -3.73
C LYS A 77 8.34 -24.03 -4.91
N TYR A 78 7.65 -22.95 -5.28
CA TYR A 78 6.69 -22.90 -6.36
C TYR A 78 7.11 -21.82 -7.37
N PRO A 79 8.03 -22.12 -8.30
CA PRO A 79 8.55 -21.15 -9.26
C PRO A 79 7.54 -20.73 -10.34
N ASP A 80 6.33 -21.29 -10.32
CA ASP A 80 5.25 -20.88 -11.23
C ASP A 80 4.82 -19.44 -10.92
N GLY A 81 4.61 -18.63 -11.96
CA GLY A 81 4.10 -17.27 -11.81
C GLY A 81 2.75 -17.26 -11.08
N GLY A 82 2.76 -16.90 -9.80
CA GLY A 82 1.58 -16.91 -8.93
C GLY A 82 1.75 -15.99 -7.71
N GLY A 83 0.62 -15.52 -7.17
CA GLY A 83 0.58 -14.68 -5.98
C GLY A 83 0.22 -15.47 -4.72
N THR A 84 -0.09 -14.75 -3.64
CA THR A 84 -0.51 -15.33 -2.35
C THR A 84 -1.61 -16.38 -2.49
N TYR A 85 -2.61 -16.14 -3.34
CA TYR A 85 -3.68 -17.11 -3.59
C TYR A 85 -3.15 -18.45 -4.13
N THR A 86 -2.30 -18.41 -5.16
CA THR A 86 -1.73 -19.59 -5.78
C THR A 86 -0.88 -20.38 -4.79
N TYR A 87 -0.12 -19.68 -3.94
CA TYR A 87 0.69 -20.29 -2.90
C TYR A 87 -0.17 -20.96 -1.82
N THR A 88 -1.23 -20.30 -1.34
CA THR A 88 -2.15 -20.86 -0.35
C THR A 88 -2.90 -22.07 -0.91
N GLN A 89 -3.36 -21.98 -2.17
CA GLN A 89 -4.05 -23.08 -2.84
C GLN A 89 -3.15 -24.32 -2.98
N LYS A 90 -1.88 -24.14 -3.36
CA LYS A 90 -0.91 -25.23 -3.51
C LYS A 90 -0.48 -25.85 -2.16
N ALA A 91 -0.46 -25.06 -1.10
CA ALA A 91 -0.05 -25.52 0.23
C ALA A 91 -1.18 -26.16 1.04
N PHE A 92 -2.40 -25.63 0.96
CA PHE A 92 -3.52 -25.98 1.85
C PHE A 92 -4.79 -26.47 1.12
N GLY A 93 -4.82 -26.45 -0.22
CA GLY A 93 -5.97 -26.86 -1.02
C GLY A 93 -6.94 -25.73 -1.37
N TYR A 94 -8.04 -26.08 -2.04
CA TYR A 94 -8.95 -25.11 -2.66
C TYR A 94 -9.76 -24.28 -1.66
N ASP A 95 -10.23 -24.87 -0.56
CA ASP A 95 -11.09 -24.18 0.42
C ASP A 95 -10.35 -23.02 1.11
N GLN A 96 -9.11 -23.26 1.54
CA GLN A 96 -8.25 -22.22 2.14
C GLN A 96 -7.76 -21.22 1.11
N GLY A 97 -7.56 -21.66 -0.15
CA GLY A 97 -7.33 -20.77 -1.28
C GLY A 97 -8.47 -19.77 -1.46
N PHE A 98 -9.72 -20.23 -1.48
CA PHE A 98 -10.90 -19.37 -1.64
C PHE A 98 -11.02 -18.34 -0.53
N LEU A 99 -10.79 -18.74 0.73
CA LEU A 99 -10.80 -17.83 1.86
C LEU A 99 -9.69 -16.77 1.74
N SER A 100 -8.48 -17.17 1.36
CA SER A 100 -7.37 -16.25 1.11
C SER A 100 -7.68 -15.27 -0.02
N ALA A 101 -8.35 -15.71 -1.08
CA ALA A 101 -8.76 -14.84 -2.18
C ALA A 101 -9.73 -13.73 -1.70
N TRP A 102 -10.69 -14.08 -0.84
CA TRP A 102 -11.61 -13.10 -0.26
C TRP A 102 -10.90 -12.03 0.55
N PHE A 103 -9.97 -12.41 1.42
CA PHE A 103 -9.17 -11.44 2.17
C PHE A 103 -8.28 -10.59 1.26
N LEU A 104 -7.72 -11.17 0.19
CA LEU A 104 -6.99 -10.40 -0.82
C LEU A 104 -7.89 -9.33 -1.44
N ILE A 105 -9.08 -9.69 -1.92
CA ILE A 105 -10.01 -8.74 -2.54
C ILE A 105 -10.33 -7.58 -1.59
N LEU A 106 -10.69 -7.89 -0.33
CA LEU A 106 -10.97 -6.85 0.68
C LEU A 106 -9.76 -5.94 0.93
N THR A 107 -8.57 -6.52 0.99
CA THR A 107 -7.31 -5.78 1.16
C THR A 107 -7.08 -4.83 -0.01
N TYR A 108 -7.25 -5.30 -1.25
CA TYR A 108 -7.09 -4.47 -2.45
C TYR A 108 -8.12 -3.34 -2.52
N ILE A 109 -9.39 -3.59 -2.15
CA ILE A 109 -10.43 -2.55 -2.08
C ILE A 109 -10.04 -1.47 -1.05
N ALA A 110 -9.57 -1.88 0.14
CA ALA A 110 -9.12 -0.95 1.17
C ALA A 110 -7.92 -0.12 0.72
N ILE A 111 -6.94 -0.74 0.03
CA ILE A 111 -5.76 -0.05 -0.51
C ILE A 111 -6.16 0.98 -1.56
N ILE A 112 -7.10 0.66 -2.46
CA ILE A 112 -7.60 1.61 -3.47
C ILE A 112 -8.21 2.83 -2.78
N TRP A 113 -9.03 2.63 -1.75
CA TRP A 113 -9.65 3.72 -1.01
C TRP A 113 -8.62 4.57 -0.25
N ALA A 114 -7.65 3.93 0.42
CA ALA A 114 -6.56 4.62 1.10
C ALA A 114 -5.72 5.47 0.12
N ASN A 115 -5.34 4.90 -1.03
CA ASN A 115 -4.60 5.60 -2.08
C ASN A 115 -5.42 6.69 -2.77
N ALA A 116 -6.76 6.60 -2.79
CA ALA A 116 -7.62 7.68 -3.28
C ALA A 116 -7.59 8.89 -2.33
N THR A 117 -7.54 8.68 -1.01
CA THR A 117 -7.45 9.77 -0.02
C THR A 117 -6.06 10.42 0.08
N ALA A 118 -5.00 9.64 -0.19
CA ALA A 118 -4.02 9.95 -1.23
C ALA A 118 -3.77 11.41 -1.61
N LEU A 119 -4.25 11.66 -2.82
CA LEU A 119 -4.05 12.84 -3.62
C LEU A 119 -4.64 14.09 -2.94
N PRO A 120 -5.87 14.08 -2.39
CA PRO A 120 -6.41 15.24 -1.67
C PRO A 120 -5.55 15.66 -0.47
N LEU A 121 -5.03 14.71 0.31
CA LEU A 121 -4.24 15.03 1.49
C LEU A 121 -2.90 15.64 1.11
N ILE A 122 -2.20 15.01 0.16
CA ILE A 122 -0.92 15.50 -0.37
C ILE A 122 -1.11 16.89 -1.00
N ALA A 123 -2.17 17.07 -1.80
CA ALA A 123 -2.50 18.36 -2.40
C ALA A 123 -2.75 19.45 -1.35
N ARG A 124 -3.44 19.12 -0.24
CA ARG A 124 -3.63 20.06 0.88
C ARG A 124 -2.31 20.39 1.59
N THR A 125 -1.44 19.41 1.84
CA THR A 125 -0.13 19.66 2.48
C THR A 125 0.85 20.43 1.60
N LEU A 126 0.86 20.19 0.28
CA LEU A 126 1.78 20.85 -0.65
C LEU A 126 1.28 22.23 -1.10
N PHE A 127 -0.01 22.35 -1.40
CA PHE A 127 -0.58 23.56 -1.97
C PHE A 127 -1.32 24.43 -0.98
N GLY A 128 -1.49 24.05 0.29
CA GLY A 128 -1.97 24.88 1.41
C GLY A 128 -3.02 25.94 1.06
N ASN A 129 -2.55 27.10 0.57
CA ASN A 129 -3.31 28.31 0.22
C ASN A 129 -3.54 28.57 -1.28
N ALA A 130 -2.89 27.87 -2.22
CA ALA A 130 -2.95 28.17 -3.65
C ALA A 130 -4.31 27.83 -4.30
N PHE A 131 -5.06 26.88 -3.73
CA PHE A 131 -6.42 26.51 -4.18
C PHE A 131 -7.53 27.21 -3.38
N ARG A 132 -7.23 28.24 -2.57
CA ARG A 132 -8.23 29.15 -1.97
C ARG A 132 -8.60 30.30 -2.92
N PHE A 133 -8.78 30.02 -4.21
CA PHE A 133 -9.30 30.99 -5.18
C PHE A 133 -10.75 30.62 -5.54
N GLY A 134 -11.69 31.07 -4.70
CA GLY A 134 -13.13 30.92 -4.95
C GLY A 134 -13.98 30.97 -3.68
N TYR A 135 -15.07 31.75 -3.72
CA TYR A 135 -16.12 31.78 -2.69
C TYR A 135 -16.75 30.39 -2.55
N LEU A 136 -16.75 29.82 -1.33
CA LEU A 136 -17.49 28.59 -1.03
C LEU A 136 -18.30 28.76 0.26
N TYR A 137 -19.58 28.45 0.11
CA TYR A 137 -20.70 28.68 1.01
C TYR A 137 -20.51 28.08 2.42
N GLU A 138 -21.12 28.74 3.40
CA GLU A 138 -21.19 28.31 4.80
C GLU A 138 -22.22 27.17 4.96
N ILE A 139 -21.78 26.00 5.44
CA ILE A 139 -22.70 24.92 5.84
C ILE A 139 -22.39 24.54 7.28
N ALA A 140 -23.38 24.68 8.16
CA ALA A 140 -23.35 24.27 9.56
C ALA A 140 -22.32 24.99 10.48
N GLY A 141 -22.12 26.29 10.28
CA GLY A 141 -21.52 27.17 11.30
C GLY A 141 -19.99 27.11 11.46
N TYR A 142 -19.27 26.51 10.52
CA TYR A 142 -17.81 26.62 10.44
C TYR A 142 -17.40 27.62 9.36
N SER A 143 -16.96 28.81 9.79
CA SER A 143 -16.34 29.82 8.92
C SER A 143 -14.88 29.47 8.67
N SER A 144 -14.53 29.22 7.41
CA SER A 144 -13.15 28.90 7.02
C SER A 144 -12.38 30.15 6.59
N ILE A 145 -12.33 31.18 7.43
CA ILE A 145 -11.29 32.22 7.35
C ILE A 145 -11.11 32.85 8.73
N GLU A 146 -9.97 32.57 9.31
CA GLU A 146 -9.38 33.41 10.35
C GLU A 146 -9.23 34.82 9.76
N ASN A 147 -9.85 35.79 10.42
CA ASN A 147 -9.64 37.20 10.13
C ASN A 147 -8.15 37.48 10.28
N VAL A 148 -7.49 37.85 9.17
CA VAL A 148 -6.17 38.48 9.22
C VAL A 148 -6.34 39.73 10.08
N ASN A 149 -5.85 39.65 11.32
CA ASN A 149 -5.71 40.79 12.19
C ASN A 149 -4.53 41.63 11.65
N VAL A 150 -4.79 42.42 10.61
CA VAL A 150 -3.92 43.52 10.22
C VAL A 150 -4.04 44.57 11.31
N GLY A 151 -3.09 44.52 12.24
CA GLY A 151 -2.90 45.58 13.23
C GLY A 151 -2.54 46.88 12.52
N TRP A 152 -3.50 47.80 12.47
CA TRP A 152 -3.25 49.22 12.19
C TRP A 152 -3.96 50.08 13.23
N GLU A 153 -3.13 50.58 14.15
CA GLU A 153 -3.18 51.90 14.80
C GLU A 153 -4.18 52.19 15.95
N ARG A 154 -3.57 52.40 17.13
CA ARG A 154 -3.78 53.48 18.12
C ARG A 154 -5.17 54.14 18.14
N THR A 155 -5.96 53.86 19.18
CA THR A 155 -6.22 54.66 20.40
C THR A 155 -7.26 53.97 21.24
#